data_AF-A0A3D1H390-F1
#
_entry.id   AF-A0A3D1H390-F1
#
_cell.length_a   1.000
_cell.length_b   1.000
_cell.length_c   1.000
_cell.angle_alpha   90.00
_cell.angle_beta   90.00
_cell.angle_gamma   90.00
#
_symmetry.space_group_name_H-M   'P 1'
#
loop_
_entity.id
_entity.type
_entity.pdbx_description
1 polymer ?
#
loop_
_entity_poly.entity_id
_entity_poly.type
_entity_poly.pdbx_seq_one_letter_code
_entity_poly.pdbx_strand_id
1 'polypeptide(L)'
;MLFYDWEKIFDAADGNPRSMYLILKMMTQNSIPDSRHSEIYKYSFKDFSGKSFLIHPDLLLYNAYRHSYREIAQYLALASMRPLADYATTGESSLDVRLIEFDLELITTNSLLSIKNDKVHFLYEEANQETIH
;
A
#
# COMPACT_ATOMS: atom_id res chain seq x y z
N MET A 1 6.78 3.16 8.92
CA MET A 1 6.17 3.85 7.76
C MET A 1 7.09 3.79 6.55
N LEU A 2 6.56 3.37 5.40
CA LEU A 2 7.23 3.41 4.10
C LEU A 2 6.64 4.56 3.29
N PHE A 3 7.51 5.36 2.68
CA PHE A 3 7.13 6.36 1.69
C PHE A 3 7.35 5.83 0.28
N TYR A 4 6.39 6.06 -0.61
CA TYR A 4 6.43 5.58 -1.97
C TYR A 4 5.72 6.53 -2.94
N ASP A 5 5.92 6.27 -4.22
CA ASP A 5 5.26 6.96 -5.33
C ASP A 5 4.40 5.95 -6.09
N TRP A 6 3.08 6.09 -5.98
CA TRP A 6 2.13 5.17 -6.61
C TRP A 6 2.25 5.14 -8.13
N GLU A 7 2.38 6.31 -8.78
CA GLU A 7 2.46 6.40 -10.24
C GLU A 7 3.72 5.70 -10.75
N LYS A 8 4.88 5.94 -10.13
CA LYS A 8 6.13 5.25 -10.50
C LYS A 8 6.01 3.74 -10.36
N ILE A 9 5.37 3.25 -9.29
CA ILE A 9 5.15 1.82 -9.06
C ILE A 9 4.22 1.26 -10.13
N PHE A 10 3.10 1.93 -10.40
CA PHE A 10 2.10 1.50 -11.36
C PHE A 10 2.68 1.39 -12.77
N ASP A 11 3.40 2.42 -13.20
CA ASP A 11 4.05 2.49 -14.51
C ASP A 11 5.15 1.44 -14.66
N ALA A 12 6.02 1.28 -13.64
CA ALA A 12 7.07 0.29 -13.69
C ALA A 12 6.54 -1.15 -13.70
N ALA A 13 5.35 -1.36 -13.11
CA ALA A 13 4.66 -2.64 -13.09
C ALA A 13 3.78 -2.87 -14.32
N ASP A 14 3.57 -1.88 -15.19
CA ASP A 14 2.63 -1.95 -16.32
C ASP A 14 1.23 -2.42 -15.87
N GLY A 15 0.75 -1.88 -14.75
CA GLY A 15 -0.53 -2.27 -14.15
C GLY A 15 -0.58 -3.69 -13.57
N ASN A 16 0.51 -4.48 -13.60
CA ASN A 16 0.54 -5.85 -13.11
C ASN A 16 0.58 -5.94 -11.57
N PRO A 17 -0.44 -6.49 -10.90
CA PRO A 17 -0.50 -6.47 -9.43
C PRO A 17 0.62 -7.27 -8.74
N ARG A 18 1.06 -8.38 -9.33
CA ARG A 18 2.20 -9.17 -8.80
C ARG A 18 3.49 -8.36 -8.83
N SER A 19 3.71 -7.61 -9.91
CA SER A 19 4.87 -6.74 -10.05
C SER A 19 4.84 -5.59 -9.05
N MET A 20 3.69 -4.96 -8.82
CA MET A 20 3.53 -3.94 -7.76
C MET A 20 3.85 -4.51 -6.38
N TYR A 21 3.35 -5.71 -6.07
CA TYR A 21 3.68 -6.42 -4.84
C TYR A 21 5.19 -6.69 -4.70
N LEU A 22 5.88 -7.11 -5.76
CA LEU A 22 7.32 -7.31 -5.74
C LEU A 22 8.09 -6.01 -5.47
N ILE A 23 7.67 -4.90 -6.08
CA ILE A 23 8.26 -3.57 -5.84
C ILE A 23 8.03 -3.16 -4.38
N LEU A 24 6.80 -3.26 -3.88
CA LEU A 24 6.47 -3.00 -2.47
C LEU A 24 7.35 -3.83 -1.53
N LYS A 25 7.43 -5.14 -1.76
CA LYS A 25 8.24 -6.05 -0.94
C LYS A 25 9.71 -5.66 -0.95
N MET A 26 10.27 -5.35 -2.13
CA MET A 26 11.64 -4.89 -2.29
C MET A 26 11.91 -3.61 -1.49
N MET A 27 11.01 -2.62 -1.58
CA MET A 27 11.12 -1.36 -0.85
C MET A 27 11.04 -1.55 0.66
N THR A 28 10.05 -2.29 1.16
CA THR A 28 9.85 -2.51 2.59
C THR A 28 11.00 -3.29 3.23
N GLN A 29 11.56 -4.27 2.50
CA GLN A 29 12.61 -5.15 3.01
C GLN A 29 14.03 -4.68 2.66
N ASN A 30 14.17 -3.56 1.92
CA ASN A 30 15.44 -3.11 1.34
C ASN A 30 16.17 -4.25 0.58
N SER A 31 15.42 -5.07 -0.15
CA SER A 31 15.98 -6.24 -0.82
C SER A 31 16.86 -5.85 -2.00
N ILE A 32 18.00 -6.51 -2.14
CA ILE A 32 18.93 -6.36 -3.26
C ILE A 32 18.82 -7.62 -4.13
N PRO A 33 18.80 -7.52 -5.48
CA PRO A 33 18.76 -8.70 -6.34
C PRO A 33 20.03 -9.54 -6.21
N ASP A 34 19.88 -10.83 -5.92
CA ASP A 34 21.01 -11.77 -5.83
C ASP A 34 21.68 -12.02 -7.21
N SER A 35 20.94 -11.82 -8.30
CA SER A 35 21.46 -11.99 -9.66
C SER A 35 20.63 -11.19 -10.69
N ARG A 36 21.14 -11.13 -11.93
CA ARG A 36 20.43 -10.51 -13.07
C ARG A 36 19.12 -11.22 -13.45
N HIS A 37 18.93 -12.46 -13.00
CA HIS A 37 17.71 -13.24 -13.24
C HIS A 37 16.67 -13.05 -12.12
N SER A 38 17.00 -12.34 -11.05
CA SER A 38 16.06 -12.06 -9.96
C SER A 38 14.88 -11.24 -10.47
N GLU A 39 13.67 -11.57 -10.01
CA GLU A 39 12.44 -10.87 -10.43
C GLU A 39 12.46 -9.39 -10.07
N ILE A 40 13.20 -9.00 -9.02
CA ILE A 40 13.35 -7.62 -8.58
C ILE A 40 14.49 -6.87 -9.27
N TYR A 41 15.33 -7.55 -10.06
CA TYR A 41 16.53 -6.95 -10.67
C TYR A 41 16.19 -5.74 -11.55
N LYS A 42 15.13 -5.83 -12.35
CA LYS A 42 14.71 -4.71 -13.22
C LYS A 42 14.15 -3.52 -12.43
N TYR A 43 13.72 -3.72 -11.19
CA TYR A 43 13.19 -2.69 -10.31
C TYR A 43 14.25 -2.05 -9.43
N SER A 44 15.35 -2.75 -9.12
CA SER A 44 16.39 -2.26 -8.21
C SER A 44 17.17 -1.03 -8.72
N PHE A 45 17.05 -0.71 -10.01
CA PHE A 45 17.67 0.48 -10.61
C PHE A 45 16.76 1.71 -10.63
N LYS A 46 15.55 1.61 -10.07
CA LYS A 46 14.55 2.69 -10.05
C LYS A 46 14.35 3.18 -8.63
N ASP A 47 14.12 4.48 -8.50
CA ASP A 47 13.69 5.10 -7.25
C ASP A 47 12.16 5.21 -7.22
N PHE A 48 11.56 4.50 -6.26
CA PHE A 48 10.12 4.48 -6.03
C PHE A 48 9.69 5.31 -4.82
N SER A 49 10.61 6.11 -4.24
CA SER A 49 10.26 7.02 -3.15
C SER A 49 9.35 8.15 -3.64
N GLY A 50 8.45 8.59 -2.75
CA GLY A 50 7.43 9.60 -3.02
C GLY A 50 6.76 10.09 -1.73
N LYS A 51 5.59 10.73 -1.86
CA LYS A 51 4.84 11.31 -0.72
C LYS A 51 3.71 10.42 -0.21
N SER A 52 3.30 9.42 -0.98
CA SER A 52 2.35 8.41 -0.54
C SER A 52 2.99 7.58 0.56
N PHE A 53 2.18 7.05 1.48
CA PHE A 53 2.72 6.36 2.65
C PHE A 53 1.91 5.13 3.03
N LEU A 54 2.61 4.17 3.63
CA LEU A 54 2.06 3.05 4.40
C LEU A 54 2.64 3.10 5.79
N ILE A 55 1.81 3.15 6.83
CA ILE A 55 2.23 3.17 8.23
C ILE A 55 2.90 1.85 8.62
N HIS A 56 2.26 0.71 8.29
CA HIS A 56 2.67 -0.65 8.67
C HIS A 56 2.79 -1.60 7.45
N PRO A 57 3.73 -1.31 6.52
CA PRO A 57 3.94 -2.14 5.33
C PRO A 57 4.42 -3.56 5.68
N ASP A 58 5.10 -3.72 6.82
CA ASP A 58 5.56 -4.99 7.36
C ASP A 58 4.40 -5.92 7.74
N LEU A 59 3.35 -5.39 8.39
CA LEU A 59 2.15 -6.16 8.73
C LEU A 59 1.39 -6.60 7.47
N LEU A 60 1.29 -5.73 6.47
CA LEU A 60 0.71 -6.06 5.17
C LEU A 60 1.49 -7.19 4.48
N LEU A 61 2.83 -7.11 4.45
CA LEU A 61 3.67 -8.14 3.85
C LEU A 61 3.63 -9.47 4.61
N TYR A 62 3.64 -9.43 5.95
CA TYR A 62 3.55 -10.63 6.78
C TYR A 62 2.26 -11.41 6.51
N ASN A 63 1.15 -10.71 6.28
CA ASN A 63 -0.15 -11.32 6.01
C ASN A 63 -0.49 -11.45 4.52
N ALA A 64 0.41 -11.05 3.60
CA ALA A 64 0.12 -10.99 2.17
C ALA A 64 -0.36 -12.31 1.56
N TYR A 65 0.01 -13.46 2.13
CA TYR A 65 -0.43 -14.78 1.69
C TYR A 65 -1.95 -15.01 1.79
N ARG A 66 -2.66 -14.18 2.56
CA ARG A 66 -4.12 -14.24 2.75
C ARG A 66 -4.89 -13.44 1.70
N HIS A 67 -4.20 -12.63 0.90
CA HIS A 67 -4.79 -11.64 0.03
C HIS A 67 -4.28 -11.83 -1.40
N SER A 68 -5.12 -11.50 -2.37
CA SER A 68 -4.68 -11.49 -3.76
C SER A 68 -3.75 -10.30 -4.01
N TYR A 69 -2.83 -10.44 -4.97
CA TYR A 69 -2.00 -9.31 -5.40
C TYR A 69 -2.83 -8.12 -5.89
N ARG A 70 -4.03 -8.38 -6.45
CA ARG A 70 -4.97 -7.33 -6.86
C ARG A 70 -5.45 -6.51 -5.66
N GLU A 71 -5.84 -7.17 -4.58
CA GLU A 71 -6.28 -6.49 -3.37
C GLU A 71 -5.17 -5.64 -2.77
N ILE A 72 -3.93 -6.15 -2.75
CA ILE A 72 -2.75 -5.40 -2.30
C ILE A 72 -2.52 -4.18 -3.21
N ALA A 73 -2.64 -4.32 -4.53
CA ALA A 73 -2.50 -3.19 -5.45
C ALA A 73 -3.57 -2.11 -5.23
N GLN A 74 -4.83 -2.50 -5.03
CA GLN A 74 -5.91 -1.56 -4.67
C GLN A 74 -5.66 -0.87 -3.33
N TYR A 75 -5.16 -1.62 -2.35
CA TYR A 75 -4.77 -1.07 -1.05
C TYR A 75 -3.69 0.01 -1.20
N LEU A 76 -2.66 -0.24 -2.01
CA LEU A 76 -1.64 0.76 -2.33
C LEU A 76 -2.25 1.97 -3.03
N ALA A 77 -3.07 1.77 -4.05
CA ALA A 77 -3.70 2.87 -4.77
C ALA A 77 -4.49 3.79 -3.83
N LEU A 78 -5.35 3.22 -2.98
CA LEU A 78 -6.15 3.99 -2.02
C LEU A 78 -5.30 4.62 -0.93
N ALA A 79 -4.31 3.91 -0.41
CA ALA A 79 -3.39 4.45 0.59
C ALA A 79 -2.63 5.67 0.04
N SER A 80 -2.38 5.71 -1.27
CA SER A 80 -1.69 6.81 -1.94
C SER A 80 -2.49 8.11 -2.03
N MET A 81 -3.82 8.02 -1.92
CA MET A 81 -4.74 9.16 -1.96
C MET A 81 -4.85 9.89 -0.61
N ARG A 82 -4.34 9.29 0.47
CA ARG A 82 -4.38 9.89 1.81
C ARG A 82 -3.51 11.16 1.87
N PRO A 83 -4.05 12.31 2.30
CA PRO A 83 -3.25 13.50 2.50
C PRO A 83 -2.27 13.31 3.67
N LEU A 84 -0.96 13.35 3.40
CA LEU A 84 0.08 13.20 4.43
C LEU A 84 -0.03 14.29 5.52
N ALA A 85 -0.45 15.50 5.15
CA ALA A 85 -0.63 16.61 6.09
C ALA A 85 -1.75 16.34 7.11
N ASP A 86 -2.84 15.70 6.68
CA ASP A 86 -3.95 15.33 7.55
C ASP A 86 -3.48 14.27 8.55
N TYR A 87 -2.82 13.21 8.08
CA TYR A 87 -2.22 12.19 8.96
C TYR A 87 -1.23 12.80 9.96
N ALA A 88 -0.35 13.71 9.51
CA ALA A 88 0.62 14.36 10.38
C ALA A 88 -0.05 15.23 11.48
N THR A 89 -1.25 15.73 11.23
CA THR A 89 -1.98 16.60 12.17
C THR A 89 -2.90 15.81 13.10
N THR A 90 -3.57 14.76 12.59
CA THR A 90 -4.63 14.04 13.31
C THR A 90 -4.21 12.63 13.77
N GLY A 91 -3.19 12.05 13.15
CA GLY A 91 -2.82 10.64 13.30
C GLY A 91 -3.81 9.67 12.62
N GLU A 92 -4.79 10.17 11.89
CA GLU A 92 -5.81 9.34 11.25
C GLU A 92 -5.28 8.62 10.01
N SER A 93 -5.36 7.28 10.03
CA SER A 93 -4.85 6.42 8.96
C SER A 93 -5.91 6.07 7.90
N SER A 94 -7.15 6.47 8.08
CA SER A 94 -8.25 6.21 7.14
C SER A 94 -8.27 7.23 5.98
N LEU A 95 -8.97 6.90 4.90
CA LEU A 95 -9.18 7.77 3.74
C LEU A 95 -10.64 8.21 3.66
N ASP A 96 -10.89 9.51 3.52
CA ASP A 96 -12.25 10.02 3.31
C ASP A 96 -12.81 9.57 1.96
N VAL A 97 -14.01 8.99 1.93
CA VAL A 97 -14.62 8.47 0.68
C VAL A 97 -14.85 9.57 -0.36
N ARG A 98 -14.93 10.85 0.05
CA ARG A 98 -15.10 11.99 -0.86
C ARG A 98 -13.88 12.25 -1.73
N LEU A 99 -12.72 11.69 -1.37
CA LEU A 99 -11.48 11.78 -2.15
C LEU A 99 -11.39 10.70 -3.25
N ILE A 100 -12.37 9.81 -3.32
CA ILE A 100 -12.37 8.66 -4.24
C ILE A 100 -13.28 8.97 -5.43
N GLU A 101 -12.70 9.00 -6.63
CA GLU A 101 -13.41 9.33 -7.88
C GLU A 101 -13.91 8.09 -8.65
N PHE A 102 -13.84 6.91 -8.05
CA PHE A 102 -14.22 5.63 -8.67
C PHE A 102 -15.19 4.82 -7.82
N ASP A 103 -15.69 3.72 -8.39
CA ASP A 103 -16.71 2.88 -7.77
C ASP A 103 -16.22 2.22 -6.46
N LEU A 104 -17.00 2.43 -5.40
CA LEU A 104 -16.76 1.86 -4.06
C LEU A 104 -16.96 0.35 -4.00
N GLU A 105 -17.58 -0.28 -5.01
CA GLU A 105 -17.66 -1.75 -5.12
C GLU A 105 -16.27 -2.42 -5.12
N LEU A 106 -15.25 -1.73 -5.63
CA LEU A 106 -13.86 -2.20 -5.61
C LEU A 106 -13.29 -2.28 -4.18
N ILE A 107 -13.90 -1.57 -3.23
CA ILE A 107 -13.49 -1.51 -1.83
C ILE A 107 -14.25 -2.55 -1.02
N THR A 108 -15.56 -2.70 -1.24
CA THR A 108 -16.40 -3.65 -0.48
C THR A 108 -16.08 -5.11 -0.76
N THR A 109 -15.44 -5.39 -1.90
CA THR A 109 -14.99 -6.74 -2.30
C THR A 109 -13.55 -7.05 -1.91
N ASN A 110 -12.82 -6.07 -1.35
CA ASN A 110 -11.42 -6.19 -0.97
C ASN A 110 -11.26 -6.51 0.52
N SER A 111 -10.62 -7.64 0.84
CA SER A 111 -10.45 -8.13 2.22
C SER A 111 -9.50 -7.30 3.09
N LEU A 112 -8.73 -6.38 2.51
CA LEU A 112 -7.82 -5.47 3.22
C LEU A 112 -8.46 -4.12 3.56
N LEU A 113 -9.67 -3.86 3.06
CA LEU A 113 -10.32 -2.57 3.13
C LEU A 113 -11.72 -2.70 3.72
N SER A 114 -12.18 -1.68 4.43
CA SER A 114 -13.58 -1.60 4.85
C SER A 114 -14.06 -0.17 4.85
N ILE A 115 -15.36 0.04 4.64
CA ILE A 115 -15.96 1.39 4.71
C ILE A 115 -16.76 1.49 6.00
N LYS A 116 -16.44 2.48 6.84
CA LYS A 116 -17.17 2.80 8.08
C LYS A 116 -17.16 4.30 8.28
N ASN A 117 -18.33 4.88 8.56
CA ASN A 117 -18.51 6.32 8.81
C ASN A 117 -17.90 7.20 7.71
N ASP A 118 -18.20 6.89 6.44
CA ASP A 118 -17.69 7.62 5.26
C ASP A 118 -16.16 7.67 5.14
N LYS A 119 -15.48 6.68 5.73
CA LYS A 119 -14.04 6.51 5.60
C LYS A 119 -13.68 5.09 5.21
N VAL A 120 -12.66 4.97 4.36
CA VAL A 120 -12.00 3.73 4.03
C VAL A 120 -10.93 3.45 5.07
N HIS A 121 -11.10 2.31 5.71
CA HIS A 121 -10.27 1.76 6.77
C HIS A 121 -9.34 0.72 6.19
N PHE A 122 -8.07 0.77 6.60
CA PHE A 122 -6.99 -0.06 6.10
C PHE A 122 -6.60 -1.07 7.16
N LEU A 123 -6.87 -2.36 6.90
CA LEU A 123 -6.80 -3.43 7.90
C LEU A 123 -5.51 -3.44 8.74
N TYR A 124 -4.37 -3.15 8.12
CA TYR A 124 -3.06 -3.19 8.79
C TYR A 124 -2.54 -1.83 9.25
N GLU A 125 -3.22 -0.73 8.97
CA GLU A 125 -2.76 0.63 9.31
C GLU A 125 -3.46 1.21 10.55
N GLU A 126 -4.57 0.62 10.96
CA GLU A 126 -5.34 0.99 12.17
C GLU A 126 -4.83 0.33 13.45
N ALA A 127 -3.66 -0.32 13.39
CA ALA A 127 -3.03 -0.94 14.53
C ALA A 127 -2.48 0.11 15.53
N ASN A 128 -3.37 0.86 16.18
CA ASN A 128 -3.06 1.64 17.36
C ASN A 128 -3.28 0.78 18.63
N GLN A 129 -2.15 0.43 19.26
CA GLN A 129 -1.91 0.49 20.71
C GLN A 129 -2.80 -0.26 21.74
N GLU A 130 -3.78 -1.09 21.36
CA GLU A 130 -4.60 -1.83 22.35
C GLU A 130 -4.16 -3.27 22.66
N THR A 131 -3.10 -3.80 22.04
CA THR A 131 -2.60 -5.17 22.33
C THR A 131 -1.35 -5.23 23.20
N ILE A 132 -1.01 -4.12 23.87
CA ILE A 132 0.00 -4.09 24.94
C ILE A 132 -0.72 -3.86 26.26
N HIS A 133 -1.47 -4.85 26.73
CA HIS A 133 -1.95 -4.94 28.11
C HIS A 133 -1.79 -6.37 28.62
#